data_AF-A0AAU0VCD3-F1
#
_entry.id   AF-A0AAU0VCD3-F1
#
_cell.length_a   1.000
_cell.length_b   1.000
_cell.length_c   1.000
_cell.angle_alpha   90.00
_cell.angle_beta   90.00
_cell.angle_gamma   90.00
#
_symmetry.space_group_name_H-M   'P 1'
#
loop_
_entity.id
_entity.type
_entity.pdbx_description
1 polymer ?
#
loop_
_entity_poly.entity_id
_entity_poly.type
_entity_poly.pdbx_seq_one_letter_code
_entity_poly.pdbx_strand_id
1 'polypeptide(L)'
;MPDPSARTAAPESGARPASGLLRRALADVRSSRAPGPAPYVPERPFPGPGAGLPLAGDEPRPGMGPGGRAAVDLDRVLRLSLAAPAGAPGRLRPVPSAGALHPVCAHLLVGPGCSLPPGRYAYDPRAHRAHQRGPAPDDPPPGVLVVLTAAASRTVAHYGHRAWPLLLLDTGHAAAALALAGSPAADVLVCLDADAALLSAAAGLPAAPDRPGARPGGEPELPLAAVRLTPAGTTAESHGTLSAWADSPRAATTPSPQPGAETIPPRELASARHLLRHIAASPEQPGGTWHPALRPGPVTDAALAARRSAPPDDLTRPPGRDLLTLLLTTAGTARPDGPAWTAAVGGGDPALYAKAPEGRGLDVRAAGDARPTLAHWAAGQRWIGGTGAVLLAHGCPMDAPPAVVRTCHLAAGYAAGAVQAHATALGLRSRPIGSWQGADLGAALGEAPGRDWIVHGVAVGAPPPPGPVAPDSARRPRTPEGPSARTAPATATLAPTPTPAPAPAAPTPAPAAPAPAPAAPTPAPVPATPTDAAPTAAAPAAPPGEEERP
;
A
#
# COMPACT_ATOMS: atom_id res chain seq x y z
N MET A 1 15.39 25.77 -67.91
CA MET A 1 15.46 24.42 -67.31
C MET A 1 16.36 24.49 -66.08
N PRO A 2 15.82 24.72 -64.86
CA PRO A 2 16.61 24.64 -63.64
C PRO A 2 16.25 23.43 -62.75
N ASP A 3 17.32 22.74 -62.35
CA ASP A 3 17.64 21.98 -61.12
C ASP A 3 16.54 21.20 -60.34
N PRO A 4 16.64 19.85 -60.23
CA PRO A 4 15.79 19.02 -59.40
C PRO A 4 16.40 18.80 -58.00
N SER A 5 16.34 19.81 -57.14
CA SER A 5 16.79 19.70 -55.73
C SER A 5 15.75 20.25 -54.77
N ALA A 6 14.60 19.56 -54.66
CA ALA A 6 13.65 19.74 -53.57
C ALA A 6 12.94 18.42 -53.28
N ARG A 7 13.67 17.46 -52.71
CA ARG A 7 13.05 16.31 -52.04
C ARG A 7 12.63 16.77 -50.64
N THR A 8 11.34 17.03 -50.50
CA THR A 8 10.64 17.27 -49.24
C THR A 8 11.02 16.19 -48.23
N ALA A 9 11.78 16.58 -47.20
CA ALA A 9 12.03 15.73 -46.06
C ALA A 9 10.68 15.39 -45.40
N ALA A 10 10.39 14.10 -45.29
CA ALA A 10 9.28 13.61 -44.49
C ALA A 10 9.46 14.10 -43.04
N PRO A 11 8.38 14.47 -42.33
CA PRO A 11 8.49 14.89 -40.95
C PRO A 11 9.00 13.69 -40.13
N GLU A 12 10.14 13.88 -39.47
CA GLU A 12 10.63 12.97 -38.45
C GLU A 12 9.52 12.70 -37.44
N SER A 13 9.27 11.41 -37.21
CA SER A 13 8.30 10.89 -36.25
C SER A 13 8.36 11.66 -34.94
N GLY A 14 7.33 12.49 -34.72
CA GLY A 14 7.27 13.44 -33.62
C GLY A 14 7.34 12.73 -32.27
N ALA A 15 8.48 12.87 -31.58
CA ALA A 15 8.55 12.76 -30.14
C ALA A 15 7.59 13.82 -29.56
N ARG A 16 6.38 13.39 -29.19
CA ARG A 16 5.42 14.26 -28.50
C ARG A 16 6.13 14.84 -27.26
N PRO A 17 6.04 16.15 -27.00
CA PRO A 17 6.71 16.75 -25.85
C PRO A 17 6.29 16.00 -24.57
N ALA A 18 7.26 15.65 -23.73
CA ALA A 18 7.08 14.84 -22.52
C ALA A 18 5.98 15.39 -21.59
N SER A 19 5.80 16.72 -21.57
CA SER A 19 4.71 17.41 -20.86
C SER A 19 3.31 16.96 -21.29
N GLY A 20 3.11 16.62 -22.57
CA GLY A 20 1.83 16.13 -23.08
C GLY A 20 1.51 14.69 -22.68
N LEU A 21 2.51 13.85 -22.40
CA LEU A 21 2.31 12.48 -21.92
C LEU A 21 1.69 12.49 -20.52
N LEU A 22 2.33 13.19 -19.58
CA LEU A 22 1.90 13.23 -18.18
C LEU A 22 0.54 13.90 -18.01
N ARG A 23 0.29 15.02 -18.70
CA ARG A 23 -1.02 15.68 -18.70
C ARG A 23 -2.14 14.74 -19.14
N ARG A 24 -1.93 13.96 -20.21
CA ARG A 24 -2.91 12.96 -20.68
C ARG A 24 -3.11 11.83 -19.67
N ALA A 25 -2.03 11.34 -19.04
CA ALA A 25 -2.11 10.31 -18.03
C ALA A 25 -2.87 10.78 -16.76
N LEU A 26 -2.63 12.02 -16.33
CA LEU A 26 -3.38 12.66 -15.25
C LEU A 26 -4.86 12.83 -15.60
N ALA A 27 -5.17 13.24 -16.84
CA ALA A 27 -6.55 13.37 -17.30
C ALA A 27 -7.27 12.01 -17.31
N ASP A 28 -6.58 10.97 -17.78
CA ASP A 28 -7.15 9.62 -17.85
C ASP A 28 -7.42 9.06 -16.44
N VAL A 29 -6.47 9.15 -15.50
CA VAL A 29 -6.66 8.61 -14.13
C VAL A 29 -7.71 9.37 -13.33
N ARG A 30 -7.91 10.67 -13.62
CA ARG A 30 -8.94 11.51 -13.00
C ARG A 30 -10.30 11.41 -13.71
N SER A 31 -10.38 10.68 -14.83
CA SER A 31 -11.63 10.52 -15.57
C SER A 31 -12.59 9.56 -14.85
N SER A 32 -13.89 9.73 -15.09
CA SER A 32 -14.92 8.80 -14.60
C SER A 32 -14.87 7.42 -15.29
N ARG A 33 -14.02 7.24 -16.32
CA ARG A 33 -13.92 6.00 -17.08
C ARG A 33 -13.58 4.82 -16.17
N ALA A 34 -14.40 3.78 -16.19
CA ALA A 34 -14.09 2.54 -15.49
C ALA A 34 -12.84 1.87 -16.09
N PRO A 35 -11.96 1.26 -15.26
CA PRO A 35 -10.92 0.37 -15.77
C PRO A 35 -11.53 -0.75 -16.61
N GLY A 36 -10.85 -1.15 -17.68
CA GLY A 36 -11.28 -2.31 -18.46
C GLY A 36 -11.08 -3.61 -17.67
N PRO A 37 -11.82 -4.68 -18.01
CA PRO A 37 -11.58 -5.99 -17.40
C PRO A 37 -10.18 -6.48 -17.79
N ALA A 38 -9.43 -6.98 -16.81
CA ALA A 38 -8.15 -7.65 -17.05
C ALA A 38 -8.09 -8.96 -16.27
N PRO A 39 -7.33 -9.97 -16.76
CA PRO A 39 -7.14 -11.22 -16.04
C PRO A 39 -6.53 -10.97 -14.66
N TYR A 40 -6.99 -11.72 -13.66
CA TYR A 40 -6.39 -11.67 -12.33
C TYR A 40 -4.91 -12.08 -12.39
N VAL A 41 -4.05 -11.27 -11.77
CA VAL A 41 -2.61 -11.57 -11.63
C VAL A 41 -2.33 -11.91 -10.17
N PRO A 42 -1.96 -13.17 -9.85
CA PRO A 42 -1.64 -13.56 -8.49
C PRO A 42 -0.33 -12.92 -8.01
N GLU A 43 -0.16 -12.86 -6.68
CA GLU A 43 1.16 -12.60 -6.10
C GLU A 43 2.13 -13.71 -6.52
N ARG A 44 3.28 -13.32 -7.07
CA ARG A 44 4.32 -14.28 -7.40
C ARG A 44 5.11 -14.66 -6.14
N PRO A 45 5.49 -15.93 -5.99
CA PRO A 45 6.44 -16.32 -4.95
C PRO A 45 7.71 -15.48 -5.02
N PHE A 46 8.31 -15.21 -3.87
CA PHE A 46 9.51 -14.41 -3.79
C PHE A 46 10.67 -15.07 -4.57
N PRO A 47 11.31 -14.37 -5.54
CA PRO A 47 12.36 -14.95 -6.37
C PRO A 47 13.71 -14.89 -5.65
N GLY A 48 13.88 -15.69 -4.59
CA GLY A 48 15.12 -15.81 -3.82
C GLY A 48 15.74 -17.19 -3.96
N PRO A 49 17.03 -17.34 -4.34
CA PRO A 49 17.72 -18.61 -4.18
C PRO A 49 17.94 -18.90 -2.69
N GLY A 50 17.80 -20.17 -2.29
CA GLY A 50 18.14 -20.67 -0.95
C GLY A 50 17.13 -20.35 0.15
N ALA A 51 17.35 -20.94 1.34
CA ALA A 51 16.59 -20.62 2.55
C ALA A 51 16.98 -19.21 3.01
N GLY A 52 16.05 -18.25 2.94
CA GLY A 52 16.29 -16.88 3.41
C GLY A 52 16.66 -16.86 4.89
N LEU A 53 17.54 -15.93 5.28
CA LEU A 53 17.96 -15.77 6.67
C LEU A 53 16.74 -15.39 7.52
N PRO A 54 16.52 -16.08 8.66
CA PRO A 54 15.51 -15.63 9.61
C PRO A 54 15.90 -14.26 10.16
N LEU A 55 14.91 -13.39 10.32
CA LEU A 55 15.10 -12.08 10.95
C LEU A 55 15.11 -12.18 12.48
N ALA A 56 14.33 -13.11 13.03
CA ALA A 56 14.46 -13.53 14.41
C ALA A 56 15.79 -14.28 14.56
N GLY A 57 16.72 -13.73 15.35
CA GLY A 57 17.87 -14.50 15.80
C GLY A 57 17.40 -15.64 16.71
N ASP A 58 18.11 -16.77 16.71
CA ASP A 58 17.81 -17.90 17.60
C ASP A 58 18.05 -17.56 19.10
N GLU A 59 18.54 -16.37 19.45
CA GLU A 59 18.75 -15.92 20.82
C GLU A 59 18.62 -14.38 20.91
N PRO A 60 18.01 -13.82 21.98
CA PRO A 60 18.07 -12.38 22.26
C PRO A 60 19.52 -12.01 22.62
N ARG A 61 20.30 -11.53 21.66
CA ARG A 61 21.60 -10.92 21.97
C ARG A 61 21.35 -9.58 22.68
N PRO A 62 21.85 -9.37 23.91
CA PRO A 62 21.84 -8.06 24.53
C PRO A 62 22.48 -7.04 23.57
N GLY A 63 21.70 -6.00 23.25
CA GLY A 63 22.02 -5.00 22.24
C GLY A 63 23.15 -4.05 22.62
N MET A 64 24.38 -4.54 22.66
CA MET A 64 25.56 -3.70 22.55
C MET A 64 26.33 -4.09 21.30
N GLY A 65 26.28 -3.23 20.27
CA GLY A 65 27.32 -3.26 19.25
C GLY A 65 28.70 -2.97 19.88
N PRO A 66 29.81 -3.21 19.16
CA PRO A 66 31.12 -2.71 19.61
C PRO A 66 31.00 -1.20 19.89
N GLY A 67 31.13 -0.81 21.17
CA GLY A 67 30.93 0.57 21.64
C GLY A 67 29.64 0.86 22.42
N GLY A 68 28.84 -0.14 22.82
CA GLY A 68 27.72 0.05 23.75
C GLY A 68 26.46 0.69 23.15
N ARG A 69 26.38 0.82 21.81
CA ARG A 69 25.21 1.40 21.11
C ARG A 69 24.18 0.33 20.79
N ALA A 70 22.89 0.68 20.94
CA ALA A 70 21.78 -0.19 20.61
C ALA A 70 21.67 -0.35 19.08
N ALA A 71 21.75 -1.59 18.60
CA ALA A 71 21.61 -1.92 17.19
C ALA A 71 20.19 -1.66 16.66
N VAL A 72 20.05 -1.43 15.35
CA VAL A 72 18.75 -1.41 14.69
C VAL A 72 18.19 -2.84 14.65
N ASP A 73 17.10 -3.05 15.39
CA ASP A 73 16.33 -4.30 15.40
C ASP A 73 15.46 -4.40 14.13
N LEU A 74 16.03 -4.99 13.07
CA LEU A 74 15.33 -5.15 11.78
C LEU A 74 14.13 -6.07 11.88
N ASP A 75 14.17 -7.04 12.78
CA ASP A 75 13.10 -8.00 13.02
C ASP A 75 11.84 -7.28 13.49
N ARG A 76 11.98 -6.48 14.55
CA ARG A 76 10.89 -5.63 15.06
C ARG A 76 10.43 -4.60 14.03
N VAL A 77 11.36 -3.89 13.38
CA VAL A 77 11.03 -2.86 12.38
C VAL A 77 10.18 -3.44 11.25
N LEU A 78 10.58 -4.58 10.69
CA LEU A 78 9.89 -5.20 9.57
C LEU A 78 8.55 -5.83 9.96
N ARG A 79 8.41 -6.37 11.19
CA ARG A 79 7.10 -6.86 11.70
C ARG A 79 6.07 -5.77 11.86
N LEU A 80 6.47 -4.61 12.40
CA LEU A 80 5.56 -3.49 12.65
C LEU A 80 5.21 -2.71 11.37
N SER A 81 5.93 -2.94 10.27
CA SER A 81 5.77 -2.20 9.02
C SER A 81 5.23 -3.06 7.87
N LEU A 82 5.99 -4.05 7.41
CA LEU A 82 5.81 -4.69 6.11
C LEU A 82 5.44 -6.17 6.19
N ALA A 83 5.72 -6.86 7.29
CA ALA A 83 5.51 -8.30 7.39
C ALA A 83 4.02 -8.68 7.33
N ALA A 84 3.72 -9.78 6.65
CA ALA A 84 2.46 -10.48 6.83
C ALA A 84 2.39 -11.06 8.25
N PRO A 85 1.24 -10.99 8.94
CA PRO A 85 1.04 -11.69 10.21
C PRO A 85 1.28 -13.19 10.06
N ALA A 86 1.98 -13.80 11.02
CA ALA A 86 2.24 -15.23 11.04
C ALA A 86 0.92 -16.03 11.05
N GLY A 87 0.88 -17.12 10.29
CA GLY A 87 -0.32 -17.99 10.19
C GLY A 87 -1.49 -17.42 9.39
N ALA A 88 -1.39 -16.19 8.86
CA ALA A 88 -2.39 -15.60 7.98
C ALA A 88 -2.03 -15.83 6.49
N PRO A 89 -3.01 -15.80 5.56
CA PRO A 89 -2.76 -15.98 4.11
C PRO A 89 -1.93 -14.85 3.45
N GLY A 90 -1.40 -13.92 4.24
CA GLY A 90 -0.55 -12.80 3.79
C GLY A 90 -1.28 -11.69 3.05
N ARG A 91 -2.63 -11.77 2.95
CA ARG A 91 -3.46 -10.77 2.29
C ARG A 91 -3.43 -9.43 3.02
N LEU A 92 -3.46 -9.45 4.35
CA LEU A 92 -3.38 -8.22 5.16
C LEU A 92 -1.98 -8.08 5.74
N ARG A 93 -1.50 -6.84 5.78
CA ARG A 93 -0.21 -6.44 6.35
C ARG A 93 -0.44 -5.19 7.19
N PRO A 94 0.48 -4.81 8.10
CA PRO A 94 0.36 -3.55 8.82
C PRO A 94 0.22 -2.39 7.83
N VAL A 95 1.17 -2.23 6.89
CA VAL A 95 1.04 -1.26 5.78
C VAL A 95 -0.23 -1.49 4.96
N PRO A 96 -1.06 -0.45 4.71
CA PRO A 96 -2.22 -0.58 3.86
C PRO A 96 -1.76 -0.61 2.39
N SER A 97 -2.55 -1.23 1.54
CA SER A 97 -2.34 -1.22 0.10
C SER A 97 -3.68 -1.24 -0.62
N ALA A 98 -3.78 -0.51 -1.74
CA ALA A 98 -4.97 -0.54 -2.58
C ALA A 98 -5.31 -1.98 -2.98
N GLY A 99 -6.54 -2.41 -2.66
CA GLY A 99 -7.02 -3.77 -2.96
C GLY A 99 -6.29 -4.89 -2.20
N ALA A 100 -5.47 -4.54 -1.21
CA ALA A 100 -4.55 -5.46 -0.53
C ALA A 100 -3.62 -6.20 -1.52
N LEU A 101 -3.17 -5.48 -2.56
CA LEU A 101 -2.33 -6.01 -3.65
C LEU A 101 -0.83 -5.95 -3.34
N HIS A 102 -0.42 -5.19 -2.33
CA HIS A 102 0.95 -5.09 -1.81
C HIS A 102 2.03 -5.08 -2.90
N PRO A 103 2.03 -4.08 -3.79
CA PRO A 103 2.95 -4.01 -4.93
C PRO A 103 4.38 -3.65 -4.51
N VAL A 104 4.56 -3.15 -3.28
CA VAL A 104 5.84 -2.62 -2.80
C VAL A 104 6.76 -3.74 -2.31
N CYS A 105 7.97 -3.80 -2.85
CA CYS A 105 9.07 -4.65 -2.39
C CYS A 105 10.09 -3.80 -1.60
N ALA A 106 10.81 -4.43 -0.67
CA ALA A 106 11.86 -3.79 0.12
C ALA A 106 13.20 -4.49 -0.09
N HIS A 107 14.22 -3.70 -0.43
CA HIS A 107 15.61 -4.14 -0.53
C HIS A 107 16.40 -3.51 0.61
N LEU A 108 17.00 -4.35 1.46
CA LEU A 108 17.72 -3.94 2.65
C LEU A 108 19.21 -3.84 2.32
N LEU A 109 19.78 -2.67 2.55
CA LEU A 109 21.21 -2.38 2.43
C LEU A 109 21.73 -2.21 3.86
N VAL A 110 22.24 -3.30 4.40
CA VAL A 110 22.57 -3.45 5.81
C VAL A 110 24.05 -3.14 6.01
N GLY A 111 24.35 -2.13 6.82
CA GLY A 111 25.69 -1.85 7.32
C GLY A 111 25.88 -2.32 8.77
N PRO A 112 26.97 -1.93 9.44
CA PRO A 112 27.21 -2.28 10.83
C PRO A 112 26.15 -1.69 11.77
N GLY A 113 25.93 -2.32 12.92
CA GLY A 113 24.96 -1.86 13.92
C GLY A 113 23.51 -2.26 13.64
N CYS A 114 23.28 -3.32 12.87
CA CYS A 114 21.97 -3.94 12.66
C CYS A 114 21.93 -5.38 13.20
N SER A 115 20.72 -5.93 13.36
CA SER A 115 20.54 -7.34 13.73
C SER A 115 20.89 -8.35 12.63
N LEU A 116 21.01 -7.90 11.38
CA LEU A 116 21.54 -8.69 10.26
C LEU A 116 23.01 -8.36 9.98
N PRO A 117 23.81 -9.32 9.47
CA PRO A 117 25.16 -9.05 8.97
C PRO A 117 25.14 -8.00 7.83
N PRO A 118 26.24 -7.24 7.65
CA PRO A 118 26.33 -6.30 6.55
C PRO A 118 26.17 -6.98 5.17
N GLY A 119 25.35 -6.40 4.30
CA GLY A 119 25.09 -6.93 2.97
C GLY A 119 23.88 -6.31 2.28
N ARG A 120 23.64 -6.74 1.03
CA ARG A 120 22.41 -6.44 0.28
C ARG A 120 21.44 -7.61 0.41
N TYR A 121 20.20 -7.33 0.74
CA TYR A 121 19.14 -8.32 0.89
C TYR A 121 17.88 -7.87 0.17
N ALA A 122 17.10 -8.82 -0.30
CA ALA A 122 15.72 -8.58 -0.68
C ALA A 122 14.82 -9.22 0.38
N TYR A 123 13.83 -8.49 0.88
CA TYR A 123 12.98 -8.91 1.99
C TYR A 123 11.71 -9.62 1.48
N ASP A 124 11.46 -10.82 1.99
CA ASP A 124 10.20 -11.55 1.80
C ASP A 124 9.23 -11.23 2.96
N PRO A 125 8.19 -10.42 2.74
CA PRO A 125 7.23 -10.07 3.79
C PRO A 125 6.30 -11.23 4.19
N ARG A 126 6.14 -12.28 3.36
CA ARG A 126 5.28 -13.44 3.68
C ARG A 126 5.99 -14.42 4.58
N ALA A 127 7.21 -14.79 4.22
CA ALA A 127 8.02 -15.68 5.04
C ALA A 127 8.72 -14.95 6.20
N HIS A 128 8.70 -13.62 6.19
CA HIS A 128 9.44 -12.76 7.10
C HIS A 128 10.94 -13.13 7.12
N ARG A 129 11.54 -13.16 5.93
CA ARG A 129 12.94 -13.59 5.71
C ARG A 129 13.70 -12.60 4.83
N ALA A 130 15.02 -12.52 5.05
CA ALA A 130 15.91 -11.73 4.22
C ALA A 130 16.74 -12.64 3.30
N HIS A 131 16.66 -12.42 1.99
CA HIS A 131 17.41 -13.18 0.99
C HIS A 131 18.62 -12.39 0.54
N GLN A 132 19.81 -12.90 0.81
CA GLN A 132 21.06 -12.23 0.44
C GLN A 132 21.16 -12.10 -1.09
N ARG A 133 21.56 -10.91 -1.55
CA ARG A 133 21.70 -10.53 -2.96
C ARG A 133 23.13 -10.14 -3.33
N GLY A 134 23.92 -9.69 -2.37
CA GLY A 134 25.30 -9.31 -2.60
C GLY A 134 25.99 -8.87 -1.31
N PRO A 135 27.32 -8.67 -1.38
CA PRO A 135 28.08 -8.14 -0.24
C PRO A 135 27.69 -6.67 0.03
N ALA A 136 28.14 -6.14 1.17
CA ALA A 136 28.18 -4.69 1.40
C ALA A 136 29.38 -4.06 0.67
N PRO A 137 29.44 -2.73 0.47
CA PRO A 137 30.70 -2.03 0.21
C PRO A 137 31.75 -2.29 1.31
N ASP A 138 33.02 -2.01 1.03
CA ASP A 138 34.13 -2.21 1.97
C ASP A 138 33.99 -1.40 3.26
N ASP A 139 33.44 -0.18 3.17
CA ASP A 139 33.12 0.69 4.31
C ASP A 139 31.62 1.07 4.28
N PRO A 140 30.72 0.14 4.69
CA PRO A 140 29.29 0.40 4.63
C PRO A 140 28.87 1.40 5.70
N PRO A 141 28.05 2.42 5.34
CA PRO A 141 27.45 3.32 6.31
C PRO A 141 26.70 2.55 7.41
N PRO A 142 26.79 2.95 8.69
CA PRO A 142 26.11 2.26 9.79
C PRO A 142 24.59 2.33 9.67
N GLY A 143 23.93 1.30 10.21
CA GLY A 143 22.48 1.14 10.16
C GLY A 143 22.01 0.41 8.91
N VAL A 144 20.77 0.70 8.51
CA VAL A 144 20.14 0.10 7.33
C VAL A 144 19.60 1.21 6.43
N LEU A 145 19.77 1.01 5.14
CA LEU A 145 19.10 1.76 4.09
C LEU A 145 18.13 0.81 3.38
N VAL A 146 16.84 1.13 3.41
CA VAL A 146 15.78 0.35 2.77
C VAL A 146 15.38 1.04 1.48
N VAL A 147 15.65 0.43 0.33
CA VAL A 147 15.18 0.89 -0.98
C VAL A 147 13.82 0.25 -1.26
N LEU A 148 12.83 1.09 -1.55
CA LEU A 148 11.47 0.68 -1.87
C LEU A 148 11.25 0.70 -3.39
N THR A 149 10.77 -0.43 -3.90
CA THR A 149 10.41 -0.59 -5.31
C THR A 149 8.96 -1.02 -5.44
N ALA A 150 8.37 -0.89 -6.64
CA ALA A 150 7.01 -1.31 -6.92
C ALA A 150 6.92 -2.23 -8.15
N ALA A 151 6.20 -3.35 -7.99
CA ALA A 151 5.82 -4.26 -9.05
C ALA A 151 4.38 -3.94 -9.51
N ALA A 152 4.23 -3.52 -10.77
CA ALA A 152 3.00 -2.87 -11.25
C ALA A 152 1.88 -3.84 -11.64
N SER A 153 2.19 -5.09 -12.01
CA SER A 153 1.28 -5.96 -12.76
C SER A 153 -0.03 -6.24 -12.04
N ARG A 154 0.03 -6.49 -10.73
CA ARG A 154 -1.17 -6.78 -9.92
C ARG A 154 -2.08 -5.57 -9.82
N THR A 155 -1.50 -4.41 -9.52
CA THR A 155 -2.24 -3.15 -9.39
C THR A 155 -2.82 -2.72 -10.72
N VAL A 156 -2.09 -2.88 -11.83
CA VAL A 156 -2.61 -2.60 -13.17
C VAL A 156 -3.70 -3.58 -13.57
N ALA A 157 -3.56 -4.87 -13.30
CA ALA A 157 -4.60 -5.85 -13.58
C ALA A 157 -5.92 -5.55 -12.84
N HIS A 158 -5.84 -4.93 -11.65
CA HIS A 158 -7.03 -4.60 -10.87
C HIS A 158 -7.59 -3.19 -11.16
N TYR A 159 -6.73 -2.19 -11.35
CA TYR A 159 -7.12 -0.78 -11.45
C TYR A 159 -6.90 -0.18 -12.84
N GLY A 160 -6.34 -0.94 -13.79
CA GLY A 160 -6.03 -0.50 -15.15
C GLY A 160 -5.22 0.79 -15.17
N HIS A 161 -5.68 1.75 -15.99
CA HIS A 161 -5.11 3.10 -16.07
C HIS A 161 -5.06 3.87 -14.73
N ARG A 162 -5.85 3.49 -13.72
CA ARG A 162 -5.86 4.11 -12.39
C ARG A 162 -4.77 3.58 -11.45
N ALA A 163 -3.98 2.60 -11.89
CA ALA A 163 -3.01 1.92 -11.03
C ALA A 163 -1.77 2.76 -10.70
N TRP A 164 -1.30 3.60 -11.62
CA TRP A 164 0.01 4.24 -11.46
C TRP A 164 0.09 5.21 -10.26
N PRO A 165 -0.93 6.02 -9.92
CA PRO A 165 -0.87 6.83 -8.70
C PRO A 165 -0.96 5.97 -7.45
N LEU A 166 -1.72 4.87 -7.49
CA LEU A 166 -1.86 3.94 -6.36
C LEU A 166 -0.51 3.29 -6.02
N LEU A 167 0.33 3.01 -7.02
CA LEU A 167 1.69 2.50 -6.79
C LEU A 167 2.58 3.51 -6.05
N LEU A 168 2.45 4.81 -6.37
CA LEU A 168 3.14 5.87 -5.63
C LEU A 168 2.57 6.01 -4.21
N LEU A 169 1.26 5.99 -4.04
CA LEU A 169 0.60 6.09 -2.73
C LEU A 169 0.97 4.91 -1.81
N ASP A 170 0.94 3.68 -2.31
CA ASP A 170 1.33 2.47 -1.56
C ASP A 170 2.82 2.53 -1.17
N THR A 171 3.69 3.08 -2.03
CA THR A 171 5.11 3.29 -1.69
C THR A 171 5.26 4.32 -0.57
N GLY A 172 4.51 5.42 -0.63
CA GLY A 172 4.47 6.41 0.46
C GLY A 172 4.04 5.80 1.79
N HIS A 173 2.97 4.98 1.77
CA HIS A 173 2.51 4.24 2.95
C HIS A 173 3.59 3.30 3.51
N ALA A 174 4.31 2.58 2.65
CA ALA A 174 5.40 1.70 3.06
C ALA A 174 6.56 2.47 3.69
N ALA A 175 6.93 3.62 3.12
CA ALA A 175 7.94 4.51 3.68
C ALA A 175 7.52 5.02 5.07
N ALA A 176 6.27 5.45 5.24
CA ALA A 176 5.74 5.86 6.55
C ALA A 176 5.73 4.71 7.56
N ALA A 177 5.33 3.51 7.14
CA ALA A 177 5.30 2.34 8.02
C ALA A 177 6.70 1.98 8.54
N LEU A 178 7.72 2.00 7.67
CA LEU A 178 9.12 1.79 8.08
C LEU A 178 9.61 2.90 9.00
N ALA A 179 9.35 4.15 8.62
CA ALA A 179 9.81 5.30 9.37
C ALA A 179 9.25 5.33 10.79
N LEU A 180 7.94 5.05 10.92
CA LEU A 180 7.26 4.96 12.21
C LEU A 180 7.66 3.70 12.99
N ALA A 181 8.12 2.63 12.37
CA ALA A 181 8.58 1.43 13.08
C ALA A 181 9.99 1.58 13.66
N GLY A 182 10.76 2.57 13.19
CA GLY A 182 12.05 2.95 13.77
C GLY A 182 11.94 3.22 15.27
N SER A 183 13.02 2.91 16.01
CA SER A 183 13.09 3.23 17.43
C SER A 183 13.00 4.75 17.63
N PRO A 184 12.32 5.26 18.67
CA PRO A 184 12.33 6.70 18.99
C PRO A 184 13.74 7.28 19.19
N ALA A 185 14.72 6.44 19.55
CA ALA A 185 16.10 6.83 19.74
C ALA A 185 16.96 6.73 18.46
N ALA A 186 16.44 6.15 17.38
CA ALA A 186 17.14 6.03 16.10
C ALA A 186 16.93 7.28 15.25
N ASP A 187 17.97 7.74 14.57
CA ASP A 187 17.78 8.77 13.54
C ASP A 187 17.24 8.10 12.28
N VAL A 188 16.01 8.47 11.93
CA VAL A 188 15.26 7.95 10.79
C VAL A 188 15.11 9.05 9.76
N LEU A 189 15.61 8.80 8.56
CA LEU A 189 15.51 9.72 7.43
C LEU A 189 14.74 9.07 6.28
N VAL A 190 13.94 9.87 5.58
CA VAL A 190 13.13 9.43 4.43
C VAL A 190 13.48 10.28 3.22
N CYS A 191 13.64 9.62 2.08
CA CYS A 191 13.87 10.22 0.78
C CYS A 191 12.85 9.68 -0.22
N LEU A 192 12.06 10.58 -0.83
CA LEU A 192 10.95 10.23 -1.73
C LEU A 192 11.24 10.63 -3.19
N ASP A 193 12.35 11.31 -3.45
CA ASP A 193 12.67 11.99 -4.70
C ASP A 193 14.03 11.60 -5.30
N ALA A 194 14.78 10.69 -4.67
CA ALA A 194 16.05 10.18 -5.21
C ALA A 194 15.90 9.59 -6.62
N ASP A 195 16.95 9.70 -7.42
CA ASP A 195 16.97 9.18 -8.78
C ASP A 195 16.73 7.65 -8.83
N ALA A 196 15.88 7.21 -9.76
CA ALA A 196 15.55 5.80 -9.93
C ALA A 196 16.76 4.93 -10.30
N ALA A 197 17.68 5.43 -11.13
CA ALA A 197 18.87 4.68 -11.52
C ALA A 197 19.84 4.56 -10.33
N LEU A 198 19.97 5.61 -9.52
CA LEU A 198 20.75 5.57 -8.28
C LEU A 198 20.17 4.56 -7.27
N LEU A 199 18.86 4.60 -7.03
CA LEU A 199 18.17 3.63 -6.17
C LEU A 199 18.34 2.20 -6.67
N SER A 200 18.21 1.97 -7.99
CA SER A 200 18.45 0.66 -8.61
C SER A 200 19.88 0.19 -8.38
N ALA A 201 20.86 1.06 -8.62
CA ALA A 201 22.26 0.73 -8.48
C ALA A 201 22.61 0.38 -7.03
N ALA A 202 22.16 1.18 -6.07
CA ALA A 202 22.36 0.93 -4.65
C ALA A 202 21.78 -0.43 -4.21
N ALA A 203 20.56 -0.74 -4.68
CA ALA A 203 19.89 -2.02 -4.40
C ALA A 203 20.48 -3.23 -5.15
N GLY A 204 21.43 -3.02 -6.06
CA GLY A 204 21.97 -4.09 -6.91
C GLY A 204 20.95 -4.59 -7.94
N LEU A 205 19.98 -3.76 -8.32
CA LEU A 205 18.94 -4.07 -9.30
C LEU A 205 19.39 -3.71 -10.74
N PRO A 206 18.82 -4.37 -11.76
CA PRO A 206 19.12 -4.05 -13.16
C PRO A 206 18.73 -2.60 -13.49
N ALA A 207 19.62 -1.89 -14.18
CA ALA A 207 19.39 -0.51 -14.63
C ALA A 207 18.25 -0.40 -15.67
N ALA A 208 18.01 -1.46 -16.44
CA ALA A 208 16.92 -1.58 -17.40
C ALA A 208 16.08 -2.80 -17.03
N PRO A 209 15.03 -2.65 -16.20
CA PRO A 209 14.26 -3.80 -15.71
C PRO A 209 13.42 -4.48 -16.82
N ASP A 210 13.28 -3.84 -17.99
CA ASP A 210 12.61 -4.42 -19.17
C ASP A 210 13.54 -5.27 -20.06
N ARG A 211 14.86 -5.34 -19.78
CA ARG A 211 15.73 -6.19 -20.61
C ARG A 211 15.41 -7.66 -20.37
N PRO A 212 15.14 -8.44 -21.44
CA PRO A 212 15.06 -9.90 -21.36
C PRO A 212 16.39 -10.44 -20.82
N GLY A 213 16.40 -10.91 -19.57
CA GLY A 213 17.62 -11.35 -18.88
C GLY A 213 17.74 -10.87 -17.43
N ALA A 214 16.90 -9.92 -16.99
CA ALA A 214 16.78 -9.52 -15.59
C ALA A 214 16.04 -10.60 -14.76
N ARG A 215 16.69 -11.75 -14.52
CA ARG A 215 16.21 -12.91 -13.73
C ARG A 215 15.00 -13.67 -14.36
N PRO A 216 15.03 -15.01 -14.46
CA PRO A 216 13.86 -15.78 -14.87
C PRO A 216 12.71 -15.59 -13.87
N GLY A 217 11.51 -15.25 -14.36
CA GLY A 217 10.27 -15.23 -13.58
C GLY A 217 10.02 -14.00 -12.69
N GLY A 218 11.01 -13.11 -12.50
CA GLY A 218 10.87 -11.86 -11.74
C GLY A 218 10.08 -10.80 -12.51
N GLU A 219 9.20 -10.07 -11.83
CA GLU A 219 8.55 -8.90 -12.44
C GLU A 219 9.53 -7.69 -12.45
N PRO A 220 9.57 -6.87 -13.52
CA PRO A 220 10.23 -5.57 -13.51
C PRO A 220 9.77 -4.70 -12.32
N GLU A 221 10.71 -4.40 -11.42
CA GLU A 221 10.47 -3.53 -10.26
C GLU A 221 10.90 -2.08 -10.56
N LEU A 222 10.14 -1.12 -10.05
CA LEU A 222 10.37 0.32 -10.24
C LEU A 222 10.79 0.94 -8.90
N PRO A 223 12.04 1.42 -8.74
CA PRO A 223 12.46 2.09 -7.51
C PRO A 223 11.83 3.47 -7.37
N LEU A 224 11.41 3.80 -6.16
CA LEU A 224 10.59 4.99 -5.92
C LEU A 224 10.99 5.79 -4.67
N ALA A 225 11.49 5.14 -3.62
CA ALA A 225 11.82 5.80 -2.36
C ALA A 225 12.90 5.05 -1.58
N ALA A 226 13.45 5.72 -0.56
CA ALA A 226 14.35 5.10 0.40
C ALA A 226 14.08 5.58 1.84
N VAL A 227 14.30 4.68 2.80
CA VAL A 227 14.24 4.97 4.24
C VAL A 227 15.54 4.53 4.88
N ARG A 228 16.18 5.42 5.63
CA ARG A 228 17.41 5.14 6.36
C ARG A 228 17.10 5.09 7.85
N LEU A 229 17.54 4.04 8.52
CA LEU A 229 17.48 3.90 9.97
C LEU A 229 18.89 3.74 10.50
N THR A 230 19.33 4.67 11.34
CA THR A 230 20.67 4.63 11.94
C THR A 230 20.59 4.35 13.44
N PRO A 231 21.56 3.61 14.01
CA PRO A 231 21.62 3.37 15.45
C PRO A 231 21.74 4.68 16.24
N ALA A 232 21.13 4.73 17.42
CA ALA A 232 21.18 5.88 18.32
C ALA A 232 22.62 6.34 18.58
N GLY A 233 22.83 7.66 18.61
CA GLY A 233 24.14 8.27 18.89
C GLY A 233 25.16 8.13 17.75
N THR A 234 24.70 7.83 16.52
CA THR A 234 25.54 7.76 15.33
C THR A 234 25.21 8.93 14.41
N THR A 235 26.06 9.96 14.42
CA THR A 235 26.01 11.02 13.40
C THR A 235 26.66 10.49 12.13
N ALA A 236 25.86 10.19 11.11
CA ALA A 236 26.38 9.82 9.81
C ALA A 236 25.75 10.71 8.75
N GLU A 237 26.59 11.36 7.94
CA GLU A 237 26.12 12.28 6.90
C GLU A 237 25.07 11.61 6.01
N SER A 238 24.00 12.34 5.70
CA SER A 238 22.93 11.87 4.82
C SER A 238 23.37 11.84 3.36
N HIS A 239 24.24 12.77 2.98
CA HIS A 239 24.77 12.90 1.64
C HIS A 239 25.68 11.72 1.29
N GLY A 240 25.54 11.20 0.07
CA GLY A 240 26.41 10.13 -0.45
C GLY A 240 26.09 8.70 0.03
N THR A 241 25.15 8.50 0.97
CA THR A 241 24.83 7.13 1.45
C THR A 241 24.38 6.23 0.30
N LEU A 242 23.47 6.70 -0.57
CA LEU A 242 23.04 5.93 -1.74
C LEU A 242 24.19 5.66 -2.73
N SER A 243 25.05 6.65 -2.96
CA SER A 243 26.19 6.54 -3.88
C SER A 243 27.22 5.51 -3.40
N ALA A 244 27.54 5.48 -2.09
CA ALA A 244 28.43 4.48 -1.51
C ALA A 244 27.97 3.04 -1.78
N TRP A 245 26.65 2.81 -1.74
CA TRP A 245 26.06 1.54 -2.14
C TRP A 245 25.96 1.37 -3.66
N ALA A 246 25.86 2.42 -4.45
CA ALA A 246 25.79 2.29 -5.91
C ALA A 246 27.15 1.97 -6.54
N ASP A 247 28.24 2.46 -5.95
CA ASP A 247 29.61 2.33 -6.47
C ASP A 247 30.24 0.97 -6.16
N SER A 248 29.64 0.15 -5.29
CA SER A 248 30.19 -1.18 -4.98
C SER A 248 30.06 -2.16 -6.16
N PRO A 249 31.01 -3.11 -6.30
CA PRO A 249 30.88 -4.19 -7.26
C PRO A 249 29.58 -4.96 -7.05
N ARG A 250 28.79 -5.10 -8.13
CA ARG A 250 27.65 -6.02 -8.14
C ARG A 250 28.20 -7.44 -8.09
N ALA A 251 27.62 -8.31 -7.27
CA ALA A 251 27.87 -9.73 -7.39
C ALA A 251 27.55 -10.14 -8.83
N ALA A 252 28.48 -10.84 -9.50
CA ALA A 252 28.27 -11.32 -10.86
C ALA A 252 26.98 -12.15 -10.88
N THR A 253 25.92 -11.63 -11.48
CA THR A 253 24.73 -12.42 -11.78
C THR A 253 25.17 -13.55 -12.69
N THR A 254 25.07 -14.79 -12.20
CA THR A 254 25.21 -15.97 -13.05
C THR A 254 24.24 -15.80 -14.23
N PRO A 255 24.68 -15.95 -15.49
CA PRO A 255 23.79 -15.86 -16.64
C PRO A 255 22.68 -16.89 -16.46
N SER A 256 21.45 -16.42 -16.32
CA SER A 256 20.31 -17.31 -16.22
C SER A 256 19.87 -17.74 -17.63
N PRO A 257 19.41 -18.99 -17.81
CA PRO A 257 18.92 -19.46 -19.10
C PRO A 257 17.73 -18.63 -19.57
N GLN A 258 17.62 -18.44 -20.89
CA GLN A 258 16.58 -17.64 -21.52
C GLN A 258 15.18 -18.18 -21.21
N PRO A 259 14.25 -17.36 -20.69
CA PRO A 259 12.84 -17.73 -20.64
C PRO A 259 12.26 -17.78 -22.05
N GLY A 260 11.50 -18.83 -22.36
CA GLY A 260 10.77 -18.98 -23.62
C GLY A 260 9.67 -17.94 -23.81
N ALA A 261 9.37 -17.66 -25.09
CA ALA A 261 8.27 -16.86 -25.65
C ALA A 261 7.83 -15.64 -24.82
N GLU A 262 8.41 -14.48 -25.14
CA GLU A 262 7.97 -13.18 -24.64
C GLU A 262 6.48 -12.95 -24.93
N THR A 263 5.64 -12.98 -23.90
CA THR A 263 4.30 -12.39 -23.99
C THR A 263 4.46 -10.89 -23.91
N ILE A 264 4.19 -10.17 -25.01
CA ILE A 264 4.10 -8.70 -25.01
C ILE A 264 3.19 -8.28 -23.84
N PRO A 265 3.67 -7.45 -22.89
CA PRO A 265 2.86 -7.06 -21.75
C PRO A 265 1.61 -6.32 -22.22
N PRO A 266 0.46 -6.46 -21.53
CA PRO A 266 -0.74 -5.69 -21.85
C PRO A 266 -0.42 -4.19 -21.95
N ARG A 267 -1.05 -3.50 -22.91
CA ARG A 267 -0.77 -2.09 -23.21
C ARG A 267 -0.84 -1.17 -21.99
N GLU A 268 -1.79 -1.42 -21.08
CA GLU A 268 -1.93 -0.65 -19.85
C GLU A 268 -0.73 -0.83 -18.91
N LEU A 269 -0.21 -2.07 -18.78
CA LEU A 269 0.96 -2.37 -17.97
C LEU A 269 2.22 -1.72 -18.54
N ALA A 270 2.40 -1.80 -19.87
CA ALA A 270 3.51 -1.13 -20.55
C ALA A 270 3.45 0.40 -20.36
N SER A 271 2.24 0.98 -20.47
CA SER A 271 2.01 2.42 -20.30
C SER A 271 2.28 2.87 -18.86
N ALA A 272 1.78 2.14 -17.87
CA ALA A 272 2.02 2.45 -16.45
C ALA A 272 3.50 2.37 -16.09
N ARG A 273 4.21 1.33 -16.56
CA ARG A 273 5.66 1.19 -16.36
C ARG A 273 6.45 2.33 -17.01
N HIS A 274 6.14 2.66 -18.26
CA HIS A 274 6.79 3.76 -18.97
C HIS A 274 6.60 5.09 -18.23
N LEU A 275 5.37 5.39 -17.81
CA LEU A 275 5.04 6.60 -17.07
C LEU A 275 5.77 6.68 -15.73
N LEU A 276 5.77 5.60 -14.95
CA LEU A 276 6.43 5.57 -13.64
C LEU A 276 7.95 5.73 -13.76
N ARG A 277 8.58 5.17 -14.80
CA ARG A 277 10.00 5.42 -15.08
C ARG A 277 10.26 6.89 -15.40
N HIS A 278 9.42 7.49 -16.23
CA HIS A 278 9.54 8.91 -16.56
C HIS A 278 9.42 9.80 -15.30
N ILE A 279 8.47 9.48 -14.43
CA ILE A 279 8.27 10.16 -13.13
C ILE A 279 9.49 9.96 -12.22
N ALA A 280 10.01 8.73 -12.11
CA ALA A 280 11.09 8.41 -11.19
C ALA A 280 12.50 8.84 -11.68
N ALA A 281 12.66 9.10 -12.99
CA ALA A 281 13.89 9.59 -13.61
C ALA A 281 13.98 11.13 -13.70
N SER A 282 13.07 11.85 -13.03
CA SER A 282 13.05 13.32 -13.00
C SER A 282 13.30 13.87 -11.59
N PRO A 283 14.42 13.51 -10.93
CA PRO A 283 14.75 14.07 -9.62
C PRO A 283 15.19 15.54 -9.76
N GLU A 284 14.98 16.34 -8.73
CA GLU A 284 15.61 17.68 -8.66
C GLU A 284 17.11 17.57 -8.36
N GLN A 285 17.50 16.57 -7.56
CA GLN A 285 18.88 16.24 -7.23
C GLN A 285 19.08 14.71 -7.27
N PRO A 286 20.17 14.18 -7.86
CA PRO A 286 20.35 12.73 -8.01
C PRO A 286 20.22 11.93 -6.70
N GLY A 287 20.79 12.43 -5.60
CA GLY A 287 20.75 11.80 -4.28
C GLY A 287 19.42 11.96 -3.53
N GLY A 288 18.50 12.77 -4.05
CA GLY A 288 17.24 13.16 -3.42
C GLY A 288 17.42 13.99 -2.15
N THR A 289 16.29 14.45 -1.63
CA THR A 289 16.17 15.25 -0.42
C THR A 289 15.81 14.36 0.76
N TRP A 290 16.65 14.36 1.79
CA TRP A 290 16.47 13.55 2.99
C TRP A 290 15.84 14.37 4.10
N HIS A 291 14.79 13.83 4.72
CA HIS A 291 14.10 14.51 5.80
C HIS A 291 13.91 13.62 7.02
N PRO A 292 14.00 14.20 8.23
CA PRO A 292 13.74 13.45 9.45
C PRO A 292 12.29 12.98 9.50
N ALA A 293 12.11 11.72 9.89
CA ALA A 293 10.79 11.18 10.14
C ALA A 293 10.23 11.70 11.46
N LEU A 294 9.06 12.33 11.42
CA LEU A 294 8.32 12.71 12.62
C LEU A 294 7.44 11.56 13.08
N ARG A 295 7.63 11.13 14.33
CA ARG A 295 6.76 10.15 15.01
C ARG A 295 5.85 10.90 15.98
N PRO A 296 4.52 10.94 15.76
CA PRO A 296 3.62 11.56 16.73
C PRO A 296 3.75 10.86 18.10
N GLY A 297 3.86 11.63 19.19
CA GLY A 297 4.14 11.12 20.53
C GLY A 297 3.27 9.93 20.99
N PRO A 298 1.95 9.89 20.70
CA PRO A 298 1.10 8.75 21.07
C PRO A 298 1.39 7.44 20.32
N VAL A 299 2.12 7.48 19.19
CA VAL A 299 2.32 6.30 18.34
C VAL A 299 3.32 5.33 18.98
N THR A 300 2.77 4.26 19.56
CA THR A 300 3.52 3.15 20.15
C THR A 300 3.59 1.94 19.22
N ASP A 301 4.40 0.95 19.59
CA ASP A 301 4.48 -0.32 18.87
C ASP A 301 3.16 -1.08 18.90
N ALA A 302 2.42 -1.00 20.02
CA ALA A 302 1.08 -1.56 20.13
C ALA A 302 0.13 -0.90 19.13
N ALA A 303 0.20 0.43 18.97
CA ALA A 303 -0.60 1.13 17.97
C ALA A 303 -0.23 0.70 16.54
N LEU A 304 1.07 0.55 16.22
CA LEU A 304 1.50 0.07 14.90
C LEU A 304 1.06 -1.38 14.64
N ALA A 305 1.16 -2.26 15.64
CA ALA A 305 0.71 -3.64 15.55
C ALA A 305 -0.80 -3.77 15.37
N ALA A 306 -1.59 -2.89 16.01
CA ALA A 306 -3.05 -2.85 15.96
C ALA A 306 -3.62 -2.12 14.73
N ARG A 307 -2.81 -1.30 14.03
CA ARG A 307 -3.26 -0.48 12.90
C ARG A 307 -3.86 -1.31 11.78
N ARG A 308 -5.13 -1.08 11.46
CA ARG A 308 -5.84 -1.73 10.35
C ARG A 308 -6.78 -0.74 9.67
N SER A 309 -7.08 -0.98 8.40
CA SER A 309 -8.16 -0.26 7.71
C SER A 309 -9.51 -0.74 8.27
N ALA A 310 -10.27 0.16 8.88
CA ALA A 310 -11.55 -0.16 9.51
C ALA A 310 -12.63 -0.47 8.46
N PRO A 311 -13.63 -1.33 8.79
CA PRO A 311 -14.83 -1.50 7.97
C PRO A 311 -15.63 -0.18 7.89
N PRO A 312 -16.48 0.01 6.87
CA PRO A 312 -17.15 1.30 6.68
C PRO A 312 -18.07 1.70 7.84
N ASP A 313 -18.76 0.74 8.44
CA ASP A 313 -19.74 0.98 9.51
C ASP A 313 -19.09 1.54 10.79
N ASP A 314 -17.82 1.21 11.02
CA ASP A 314 -17.01 1.70 12.14
C ASP A 314 -16.57 3.16 11.97
N LEU A 315 -16.79 3.76 10.79
CA LEU A 315 -16.30 5.10 10.45
C LEU A 315 -17.37 6.18 10.59
N THR A 316 -18.61 5.84 10.98
CA THR A 316 -19.78 6.72 10.83
C THR A 316 -19.83 7.93 11.75
N ARG A 317 -19.13 7.89 12.90
CA ARG A 317 -19.24 8.94 13.92
C ARG A 317 -18.09 9.95 13.82
N PRO A 318 -18.38 11.27 13.75
CA PRO A 318 -17.35 12.29 13.57
C PRO A 318 -16.40 12.34 14.78
N PRO A 319 -15.08 12.47 14.56
CA PRO A 319 -14.14 12.75 15.63
C PRO A 319 -14.35 14.18 16.16
N GLY A 320 -14.02 14.41 17.45
CA GLY A 320 -14.03 15.75 18.03
C GLY A 320 -13.01 16.69 17.36
N ARG A 321 -13.26 18.01 17.42
CA ARG A 321 -12.43 19.03 16.74
C ARG A 321 -10.96 19.00 17.17
N ASP A 322 -10.67 18.70 18.43
CA ASP A 322 -9.29 18.60 18.94
C ASP A 322 -8.53 17.44 18.28
N LEU A 323 -9.17 16.26 18.21
CA LEU A 323 -8.61 15.10 17.53
C LEU A 323 -8.42 15.36 16.04
N LEU A 324 -9.37 16.05 15.40
CA LEU A 324 -9.25 16.42 14.00
C LEU A 324 -8.08 17.37 13.74
N THR A 325 -7.88 18.34 14.64
CA THR A 325 -6.74 19.27 14.60
C THR A 325 -5.40 18.53 14.72
N LEU A 326 -5.31 17.52 15.60
CA LEU A 326 -4.12 16.68 15.74
C LEU A 326 -3.84 15.89 14.46
N LEU A 327 -4.87 15.32 13.82
CA LEU A 327 -4.72 14.56 12.59
C LEU A 327 -4.33 15.45 11.40
N LEU A 328 -4.95 16.63 11.23
CA LEU A 328 -4.55 17.59 10.18
C LEU A 328 -3.14 18.13 10.41
N THR A 329 -2.76 18.37 11.67
CA THR A 329 -1.37 18.72 12.00
C THR A 329 -0.41 17.60 11.60
N THR A 330 -0.75 16.36 11.93
CA THR A 330 0.07 15.20 11.55
C THR A 330 0.23 15.11 10.04
N ALA A 331 -0.86 15.27 9.30
CA ALA A 331 -0.85 15.20 7.84
C ALA A 331 0.01 16.32 7.22
N GLY A 332 -0.18 17.56 7.68
CA GLY A 332 0.52 18.73 7.16
C GLY A 332 1.99 18.84 7.59
N THR A 333 2.40 18.22 8.71
CA THR A 333 3.81 18.25 9.16
C THR A 333 4.59 16.99 8.80
N ALA A 334 3.94 15.92 8.34
CA ALA A 334 4.61 14.66 8.01
C ALA A 334 5.70 14.84 6.92
N ARG A 335 5.48 15.77 5.99
CA ARG A 335 6.40 16.13 4.90
C ARG A 335 6.29 17.63 4.60
N PRO A 336 7.38 18.41 4.61
CA PRO A 336 7.33 19.84 4.32
C PRO A 336 7.04 20.15 2.83
N ASP A 337 7.33 19.21 1.95
CA ASP A 337 7.08 19.23 0.50
C ASP A 337 5.78 18.50 0.10
N GLY A 338 4.96 18.14 1.09
CA GLY A 338 3.69 17.44 0.87
C GLY A 338 2.58 18.33 0.32
N PRO A 339 1.48 17.71 -0.18
CA PRO A 339 0.28 18.45 -0.59
C PRO A 339 -0.40 19.12 0.61
N ALA A 340 -1.33 20.04 0.31
CA ALA A 340 -2.20 20.62 1.31
C ALA A 340 -3.22 19.60 1.83
N TRP A 341 -3.71 19.83 3.05
CA TRP A 341 -4.67 18.95 3.71
C TRP A 341 -5.88 19.70 4.25
N THR A 342 -7.06 19.16 3.99
CA THR A 342 -8.35 19.60 4.54
C THR A 342 -9.13 18.41 5.10
N ALA A 343 -10.18 18.67 5.86
CA ALA A 343 -11.06 17.64 6.40
C ALA A 343 -12.53 17.97 6.14
N ALA A 344 -13.23 17.09 5.41
CA ALA A 344 -14.68 17.13 5.29
C ALA A 344 -15.30 16.40 6.47
N VAL A 345 -16.14 17.08 7.25
CA VAL A 345 -16.73 16.55 8.48
C VAL A 345 -18.24 16.52 8.35
N GLY A 346 -18.84 15.43 8.79
CA GLY A 346 -20.28 15.22 8.85
C GLY A 346 -20.92 15.58 10.18
N GLY A 347 -22.19 15.20 10.32
CA GLY A 347 -22.94 15.32 11.58
C GLY A 347 -23.81 16.57 11.64
N GLY A 348 -23.98 17.14 12.85
CA GLY A 348 -24.88 18.27 13.09
C GLY A 348 -24.44 19.58 12.44
N ASP A 349 -23.13 19.81 12.36
CA ASP A 349 -22.53 21.03 11.79
C ASP A 349 -21.51 20.66 10.70
N PRO A 350 -21.96 20.17 9.53
CA PRO A 350 -21.07 19.68 8.49
C PRO A 350 -20.33 20.85 7.81
N ALA A 351 -19.03 20.65 7.61
CA ALA A 351 -18.16 21.65 7.00
C ALA A 351 -16.87 21.03 6.47
N LEU A 352 -16.19 21.80 5.60
CA LEU A 352 -14.82 21.55 5.20
C LEU A 352 -13.89 22.41 6.06
N TYR A 353 -12.98 21.77 6.79
CA TYR A 353 -12.01 22.44 7.67
C TYR A 353 -10.60 22.39 7.09
N ALA A 354 -9.84 23.47 7.31
CA ALA A 354 -8.39 23.50 7.18
C ALA A 354 -7.76 23.78 8.55
N LYS A 355 -6.45 23.52 8.69
CA LYS A 355 -5.71 23.98 9.86
C LYS A 355 -5.53 25.50 9.78
N ALA A 356 -5.73 26.19 10.91
CA ALA A 356 -5.50 27.61 10.99
C ALA A 356 -4.00 27.96 10.76
N PRO A 357 -3.65 28.97 9.93
CA PRO A 357 -2.26 29.31 9.60
C PRO A 357 -1.37 29.62 10.81
N GLU A 358 -1.92 30.31 11.82
CA GLU A 358 -1.18 30.79 13.00
C GLU A 358 -1.67 30.17 14.32
N GLY A 359 -2.55 29.15 14.28
CA GLY A 359 -3.27 28.65 15.45
C GLY A 359 -3.24 27.14 15.66
N ARG A 360 -3.63 26.70 16.87
CA ARG A 360 -3.92 25.30 17.21
C ARG A 360 -5.37 24.90 16.88
N GLY A 361 -5.97 25.52 15.87
CA GLY A 361 -7.41 25.42 15.60
C GLY A 361 -7.75 25.00 14.16
N LEU A 362 -9.06 24.99 13.89
CA LEU A 362 -9.64 24.68 12.59
C LEU A 362 -10.37 25.89 12.03
N ASP A 363 -10.04 26.24 10.78
CA ASP A 363 -10.74 27.27 10.02
C ASP A 363 -11.74 26.61 9.06
N VAL A 364 -12.93 27.20 8.96
CA VAL A 364 -13.98 26.73 8.04
C VAL A 364 -13.64 27.25 6.64
N ARG A 365 -13.37 26.34 5.70
CA ARG A 365 -13.16 26.66 4.29
C ARG A 365 -14.48 26.72 3.51
N ALA A 366 -15.43 25.87 3.86
CA ALA A 366 -16.78 25.87 3.29
C ALA A 366 -17.76 25.25 4.28
N ALA A 367 -19.00 25.74 4.28
CA ALA A 367 -20.10 25.17 5.04
C ALA A 367 -20.86 24.13 4.20
N GLY A 368 -21.44 23.13 4.86
CA GLY A 368 -22.21 22.07 4.23
C GLY A 368 -21.47 20.74 4.14
N ASP A 369 -22.24 19.69 3.84
CA ASP A 369 -21.72 18.32 3.80
C ASP A 369 -21.14 17.98 2.42
N ALA A 370 -19.81 17.95 2.33
CA ALA A 370 -19.12 17.57 1.11
C ALA A 370 -19.07 16.04 0.89
N ARG A 371 -19.36 15.21 1.90
CA ARG A 371 -19.14 13.76 1.84
C ARG A 371 -19.95 13.04 0.75
N PRO A 372 -21.20 13.41 0.44
CA PRO A 372 -21.92 12.83 -0.71
C PRO A 372 -21.21 13.08 -2.04
N THR A 373 -20.68 14.29 -2.26
CA THR A 373 -19.87 14.62 -3.44
C THR A 373 -18.56 13.83 -3.46
N LEU A 374 -17.88 13.72 -2.31
CA LEU A 374 -16.68 12.90 -2.18
C LEU A 374 -16.94 11.42 -2.49
N ALA A 375 -18.09 10.89 -2.07
CA ALA A 375 -18.48 9.52 -2.38
C ALA A 375 -18.65 9.29 -3.89
N HIS A 376 -19.25 10.25 -4.59
CA HIS A 376 -19.35 10.23 -6.05
C HIS A 376 -17.95 10.25 -6.70
N TRP A 377 -17.10 11.19 -6.28
CA TRP A 377 -15.74 11.32 -6.80
C TRP A 377 -14.85 10.12 -6.48
N ALA A 378 -15.05 9.43 -5.36
CA ALA A 378 -14.27 8.27 -4.97
C ALA A 378 -14.76 6.97 -5.65
N ALA A 379 -14.93 7.00 -6.97
CA ALA A 379 -15.45 5.89 -7.77
C ALA A 379 -16.85 5.40 -7.35
N GLY A 380 -17.70 6.29 -6.84
CA GLY A 380 -19.06 5.94 -6.40
C GLY A 380 -19.10 5.13 -5.09
N GLN A 381 -18.04 5.18 -4.27
CA GLN A 381 -18.00 4.52 -2.96
C GLN A 381 -18.96 5.19 -1.96
N ARG A 382 -20.23 4.77 -2.00
CA ARG A 382 -21.34 5.37 -1.23
C ARG A 382 -21.10 5.46 0.27
N TRP A 383 -20.36 4.52 0.85
CA TRP A 383 -20.06 4.50 2.27
C TRP A 383 -19.34 5.76 2.76
N ILE A 384 -18.59 6.46 1.89
CA ILE A 384 -17.89 7.71 2.22
C ILE A 384 -18.88 8.80 2.66
N GLY A 385 -20.07 8.84 2.05
CA GLY A 385 -21.13 9.78 2.40
C GLY A 385 -21.60 9.65 3.84
N GLY A 386 -21.45 8.48 4.45
CA GLY A 386 -21.82 8.19 5.84
C GLY A 386 -20.67 8.34 6.84
N THR A 387 -19.43 8.60 6.42
CA THR A 387 -18.26 8.64 7.32
C THR A 387 -18.22 9.88 8.19
N GLY A 388 -17.76 9.77 9.43
CA GLY A 388 -17.69 10.89 10.38
C GLY A 388 -16.81 12.04 9.87
N ALA A 389 -15.63 11.73 9.36
CA ALA A 389 -14.77 12.69 8.67
C ALA A 389 -13.94 12.03 7.57
N VAL A 390 -13.53 12.82 6.58
CA VAL A 390 -12.57 12.45 5.54
C VAL A 390 -11.49 13.50 5.45
N LEU A 391 -10.25 13.13 5.79
CA LEU A 391 -9.08 13.97 5.53
C LEU A 391 -8.68 13.80 4.05
N LEU A 392 -8.41 14.91 3.38
CA LEU A 392 -8.15 14.98 1.95
C LEU A 392 -6.77 15.62 1.73
N ALA A 393 -5.90 14.90 1.03
CA ALA A 393 -4.69 15.46 0.45
C ALA A 393 -5.07 16.05 -0.91
N HIS A 394 -4.77 17.32 -1.15
CA HIS A 394 -5.13 17.98 -2.39
C HIS A 394 -4.00 18.87 -2.93
N GLY A 395 -3.94 18.95 -4.25
CA GLY A 395 -2.93 19.68 -5.02
C GLY A 395 -2.67 19.00 -6.36
N CYS A 396 -1.43 19.06 -6.82
CA CYS A 396 -0.96 18.42 -8.06
C CYS A 396 -1.77 18.86 -9.31
N PRO A 397 -1.47 20.04 -9.89
CA PRO A 397 -2.21 20.57 -11.01
C PRO A 397 -2.13 19.66 -12.27
N MET A 398 -3.06 19.83 -13.21
CA MET A 398 -3.13 19.04 -14.44
C MET A 398 -1.88 19.14 -15.33
N ASP A 399 -1.14 20.23 -15.21
CA ASP A 399 0.10 20.54 -15.91
C ASP A 399 1.34 20.35 -15.03
N ALA A 400 1.21 19.67 -13.88
CA ALA A 400 2.33 19.40 -12.96
C ALA A 400 3.48 18.68 -13.67
N PRO A 401 4.75 19.11 -13.45
CA PRO A 401 5.90 18.38 -13.93
C PRO A 401 6.06 17.02 -13.22
N PRO A 402 6.82 16.07 -13.79
CA PRO A 402 6.96 14.73 -13.22
C PRO A 402 7.45 14.71 -11.76
N ALA A 403 8.38 15.59 -11.39
CA ALA A 403 8.87 15.74 -10.02
C ALA A 403 7.75 16.09 -9.03
N VAL A 404 6.90 17.06 -9.38
CA VAL A 404 5.75 17.46 -8.55
C VAL A 404 4.72 16.34 -8.45
N VAL A 405 4.43 15.63 -9.54
CA VAL A 405 3.53 14.46 -9.48
C VAL A 405 4.10 13.39 -8.55
N ARG A 406 5.39 13.08 -8.66
CA ARG A 406 6.09 12.13 -7.79
C ARG A 406 5.96 12.51 -6.32
N THR A 407 6.40 13.72 -5.98
CA THR A 407 6.41 14.22 -4.60
C THR A 407 5.01 14.30 -4.02
N CYS A 408 4.04 14.88 -4.74
CA CYS A 408 2.65 14.97 -4.27
C CYS A 408 2.07 13.60 -3.89
N HIS A 409 2.23 12.57 -4.73
CA HIS A 409 1.63 11.25 -4.45
C HIS A 409 2.40 10.46 -3.39
N LEU A 410 3.74 10.44 -3.44
CA LEU A 410 4.53 9.75 -2.42
C LEU A 410 4.35 10.40 -1.04
N ALA A 411 4.38 11.73 -0.97
CA ALA A 411 4.16 12.47 0.28
C ALA A 411 2.71 12.33 0.78
N ALA A 412 1.70 12.33 -0.10
CA ALA A 412 0.31 12.05 0.28
C ALA A 412 0.16 10.65 0.91
N GLY A 413 0.76 9.63 0.28
CA GLY A 413 0.77 8.26 0.82
C GLY A 413 1.49 8.18 2.17
N TYR A 414 2.64 8.85 2.29
CA TYR A 414 3.41 8.91 3.53
C TYR A 414 2.62 9.57 4.67
N ALA A 415 2.06 10.76 4.42
CA ALA A 415 1.27 11.49 5.41
C ALA A 415 -0.01 10.73 5.78
N ALA A 416 -0.69 10.09 4.83
CA ALA A 416 -1.84 9.23 5.14
C ALA A 416 -1.46 8.03 6.02
N GLY A 417 -0.30 7.41 5.79
CA GLY A 417 0.22 6.35 6.65
C GLY A 417 0.48 6.84 8.09
N ALA A 418 1.06 8.04 8.23
CA ALA A 418 1.26 8.69 9.52
C ALA A 418 -0.05 9.03 10.24
N VAL A 419 -1.03 9.59 9.52
CA VAL A 419 -2.38 9.85 10.03
C VAL A 419 -3.04 8.57 10.50
N GLN A 420 -2.95 7.48 9.73
CA GLN A 420 -3.57 6.20 10.11
C GLN A 420 -2.98 5.63 11.41
N ALA A 421 -1.65 5.71 11.57
CA ALA A 421 -0.97 5.30 12.81
C ALA A 421 -1.36 6.17 13.99
N HIS A 422 -1.40 7.49 13.80
CA HIS A 422 -1.79 8.42 14.86
C HIS A 422 -3.27 8.26 15.25
N ALA A 423 -4.17 8.10 14.27
CA ALA A 423 -5.58 7.80 14.52
C ALA A 423 -5.72 6.52 15.36
N THR A 424 -4.98 5.46 15.02
CA THR A 424 -4.97 4.21 15.81
C THR A 424 -4.51 4.45 17.24
N ALA A 425 -3.44 5.22 17.44
CA ALA A 425 -2.93 5.57 18.76
C ALA A 425 -3.92 6.40 19.61
N LEU A 426 -4.75 7.22 18.95
CA LEU A 426 -5.81 8.00 19.57
C LEU A 426 -7.12 7.18 19.77
N GLY A 427 -7.12 5.88 19.45
CA GLY A 427 -8.29 5.01 19.55
C GLY A 427 -9.33 5.22 18.45
N LEU A 428 -9.01 5.97 17.39
CA LEU A 428 -9.89 6.23 16.25
C LEU A 428 -9.82 5.09 15.22
N ARG A 429 -10.92 4.95 14.47
CA ARG A 429 -11.02 4.06 13.31
C ARG A 429 -10.61 4.85 12.07
N SER A 430 -9.88 4.21 11.16
CA SER A 430 -9.42 4.89 9.94
C SER A 430 -9.33 3.96 8.73
N ARG A 431 -9.54 4.51 7.53
CA ARG A 431 -9.42 3.80 6.25
C ARG A 431 -8.91 4.74 5.15
N PRO A 432 -7.76 4.45 4.51
CA PRO A 432 -7.30 5.18 3.33
C PRO A 432 -8.22 5.00 2.12
N ILE A 433 -8.30 6.03 1.27
CA ILE A 433 -9.09 6.09 0.03
C ILE A 433 -8.17 6.58 -1.09
N GLY A 434 -7.81 5.68 -2.02
CA GLY A 434 -6.75 5.95 -3.00
C GLY A 434 -7.19 6.43 -4.39
N SER A 435 -8.49 6.41 -4.73
CA SER A 435 -8.94 6.71 -6.09
C SER A 435 -10.01 7.79 -6.11
N TRP A 436 -9.81 8.80 -6.97
CA TRP A 436 -10.64 10.01 -7.06
C TRP A 436 -10.85 10.39 -8.55
N GLN A 437 -12.08 10.73 -8.94
CA GLN A 437 -12.50 11.03 -10.32
C GLN A 437 -13.24 12.36 -10.37
N GLY A 438 -12.83 13.25 -11.27
CA GLY A 438 -13.41 14.60 -11.38
C GLY A 438 -13.23 15.43 -10.10
N ALA A 439 -12.32 15.02 -9.21
CA ALA A 439 -12.18 15.56 -7.86
C ALA A 439 -11.33 16.82 -7.80
N ASP A 440 -11.73 17.84 -8.56
CA ASP A 440 -11.13 19.17 -8.53
C ASP A 440 -11.72 19.96 -7.37
N LEU A 441 -11.05 19.89 -6.21
CA LEU A 441 -11.51 20.52 -4.97
C LEU A 441 -11.50 22.05 -5.11
N GLY A 442 -10.46 22.61 -5.73
CA GLY A 442 -10.37 24.05 -5.98
C GLY A 442 -11.54 24.55 -6.81
N ALA A 443 -11.84 23.90 -7.95
CA ALA A 443 -12.97 24.28 -8.79
C ALA A 443 -14.32 24.18 -8.03
N ALA A 444 -14.50 23.15 -7.22
CA ALA A 444 -15.71 22.99 -6.40
C ALA A 444 -15.85 24.05 -5.30
N LEU A 445 -14.75 24.66 -4.88
CA LEU A 445 -14.72 25.79 -3.94
C LEU A 445 -14.74 27.16 -4.65
N GLY A 446 -14.91 27.19 -5.98
CA GLY A 446 -14.95 28.42 -6.78
C GLY A 446 -13.57 29.00 -7.13
N GLU A 447 -12.49 28.26 -6.91
CA GLU A 447 -11.13 28.61 -7.32
C GLU A 447 -10.87 28.23 -8.79
N ALA A 448 -9.71 28.61 -9.34
CA ALA A 448 -9.36 28.31 -10.72
C ALA A 448 -9.28 26.79 -10.97
N PRO A 449 -9.97 26.26 -12.00
CA PRO A 449 -10.00 24.82 -12.26
C PRO A 449 -8.64 24.30 -12.73
N GLY A 450 -8.45 22.99 -12.57
CA GLY A 450 -7.25 22.27 -13.00
C GLY A 450 -6.07 22.38 -12.03
N ARG A 451 -6.25 23.06 -10.88
CA ARG A 451 -5.14 23.38 -9.96
C ARG A 451 -5.08 22.50 -8.72
N ASP A 452 -6.20 22.28 -8.05
CA ASP A 452 -6.23 21.69 -6.71
C ASP A 452 -7.08 20.41 -6.69
N TRP A 453 -6.46 19.30 -7.09
CA TRP A 453 -7.13 18.01 -7.20
C TRP A 453 -6.94 17.18 -5.95
N ILE A 454 -7.96 16.43 -5.53
CA ILE A 454 -7.78 15.42 -4.49
C ILE A 454 -6.84 14.33 -5.02
N VAL A 455 -5.75 14.10 -4.29
CA VAL A 455 -4.70 13.12 -4.62
C VAL A 455 -4.89 11.85 -3.79
N HIS A 456 -5.31 11.99 -2.54
CA HIS A 456 -5.49 10.88 -1.61
C HIS A 456 -6.44 11.27 -0.47
N GLY A 457 -6.93 10.29 0.29
CA GLY A 457 -7.68 10.60 1.51
C GLY A 457 -7.65 9.51 2.57
N VAL A 458 -8.10 9.87 3.77
CA VAL A 458 -8.26 8.97 4.91
C VAL A 458 -9.59 9.26 5.58
N ALA A 459 -10.52 8.31 5.50
CA ALA A 459 -11.73 8.35 6.31
C ALA A 459 -11.39 8.03 7.77
N VAL A 460 -12.00 8.77 8.70
CA VAL A 460 -11.77 8.62 10.13
C VAL A 460 -13.11 8.67 10.87
N GLY A 461 -13.27 7.78 11.85
CA GLY A 461 -14.42 7.76 12.74
C GLY A 461 -14.02 7.55 14.20
N ALA A 462 -14.80 8.13 15.11
CA ALA A 462 -14.68 7.83 16.52
C ALA A 462 -15.17 6.39 16.83
N PRO A 463 -14.67 5.73 17.89
CA PRO A 463 -15.19 4.45 18.39
C PRO A 463 -16.45 4.64 19.24
N PRO A 464 -17.46 3.75 19.19
CA PRO A 464 -18.70 3.88 19.95
C PRO A 464 -18.40 4.23 21.41
N PRO A 465 -19.21 5.08 22.07
CA PRO A 465 -18.99 5.30 23.49
C PRO A 465 -19.04 3.92 24.17
N PRO A 466 -18.19 3.66 25.19
CA PRO A 466 -18.32 2.44 25.95
C PRO A 466 -19.79 2.33 26.39
N GLY A 467 -20.42 1.19 26.10
CA GLY A 467 -21.79 0.95 26.52
C GLY A 467 -21.93 1.15 28.03
N PRO A 468 -23.13 1.45 28.54
CA PRO A 468 -23.33 1.55 29.98
C PRO A 468 -22.80 0.26 30.62
N VAL A 469 -21.77 0.39 31.46
CA VAL A 469 -21.30 -0.69 32.31
C VAL A 469 -22.51 -1.08 33.14
N ALA A 470 -23.07 -2.28 32.88
CA ALA A 470 -24.13 -2.81 33.72
C ALA A 470 -23.62 -2.72 35.16
N PRO A 471 -24.35 -2.07 36.09
CA PRO A 471 -23.88 -1.92 37.44
C PRO A 471 -23.56 -3.31 37.97
N ASP A 472 -22.30 -3.48 38.36
CA ASP A 472 -21.78 -4.67 38.98
C ASP A 472 -22.77 -5.02 40.09
N SER A 473 -23.46 -6.16 39.92
CA SER A 473 -24.46 -6.59 40.89
C SER A 473 -23.67 -7.05 42.10
N ALA A 474 -23.36 -6.07 42.95
CA ALA A 474 -22.71 -6.22 44.23
C ALA A 474 -23.37 -7.41 44.92
N ARG A 475 -22.63 -8.52 44.94
CA ARG A 475 -23.00 -9.77 45.57
C ARG A 475 -23.09 -9.47 47.06
N ARG A 476 -24.28 -9.08 47.52
CA ARG A 476 -24.56 -8.95 48.96
C ARG A 476 -24.32 -10.32 49.61
N PRO A 477 -23.63 -10.39 50.76
CA PRO A 477 -23.44 -11.63 51.47
C PRO A 477 -24.79 -12.14 51.96
N ARG A 478 -25.09 -13.41 51.67
CA ARG A 478 -26.25 -14.11 52.25
C ARG A 478 -25.90 -14.50 53.68
N THR A 479 -26.63 -13.93 54.64
CA THR A 479 -26.72 -14.40 56.02
C THR A 479 -27.52 -15.72 56.06
N PRO A 480 -27.14 -16.71 56.87
CA PRO A 480 -27.83 -18.00 56.94
C PRO A 480 -28.97 -17.95 57.96
N GLU A 481 -30.19 -18.28 57.55
CA GLU A 481 -31.26 -18.63 58.48
C GLU A 481 -31.64 -20.10 58.32
N GLY A 482 -31.67 -20.76 59.48
CA GLY A 482 -31.91 -22.19 59.67
C GLY A 482 -33.39 -22.59 59.70
N PRO A 483 -33.69 -23.84 60.09
CA PRO A 483 -34.73 -24.65 59.46
C PRO A 483 -35.99 -24.84 60.33
N SER A 484 -37.14 -25.07 59.66
CA SER A 484 -38.28 -25.94 60.06
C SER A 484 -39.59 -25.39 59.45
N ALA A 485 -40.61 -26.16 59.10
CA ALA A 485 -40.81 -27.58 58.85
C ALA A 485 -42.23 -27.75 58.25
N ARG A 486 -42.35 -28.67 57.28
CA ARG A 486 -43.49 -29.57 56.97
C ARG A 486 -44.92 -29.00 56.88
N THR A 487 -45.50 -29.12 55.67
CA THR A 487 -46.65 -30.02 55.42
C THR A 487 -46.70 -30.42 53.93
N ALA A 488 -46.95 -31.71 53.67
CA ALA A 488 -47.36 -32.32 52.39
C ALA A 488 -48.52 -33.29 52.72
N PRO A 489 -49.21 -33.99 51.79
CA PRO A 489 -49.04 -34.04 50.32
C PRO A 489 -50.37 -34.00 49.51
N ALA A 490 -50.27 -33.91 48.18
CA ALA A 490 -51.14 -34.65 47.25
C ALA A 490 -50.48 -34.77 45.86
N THR A 491 -50.52 -35.98 45.34
CA THR A 491 -49.84 -36.59 44.19
C THR A 491 -50.37 -36.20 42.81
N ALA A 492 -49.47 -36.05 41.82
CA ALA A 492 -49.68 -36.50 40.43
C ALA A 492 -48.35 -36.62 39.65
N THR A 493 -47.95 -37.87 39.42
CA THR A 493 -47.41 -38.48 38.19
C THR A 493 -46.16 -37.90 37.49
N LEU A 494 -45.14 -38.78 37.44
CA LEU A 494 -43.85 -38.69 36.73
C LEU A 494 -43.97 -38.60 35.20
N ALA A 495 -43.15 -37.74 34.59
CA ALA A 495 -42.65 -37.86 33.22
C ALA A 495 -41.14 -37.51 33.21
N PRO A 496 -40.30 -38.19 32.41
CA PRO A 496 -38.84 -38.17 32.55
C PRO A 496 -38.16 -36.97 31.88
N THR A 497 -37.04 -36.55 32.46
CA THR A 497 -36.04 -35.61 31.92
C THR A 497 -35.53 -36.03 30.54
N PRO A 498 -35.40 -35.11 29.57
CA PRO A 498 -34.64 -35.37 28.35
C PRO A 498 -33.14 -35.22 28.59
N THR A 499 -32.39 -36.27 28.29
CA THR A 499 -30.93 -36.29 28.15
C THR A 499 -30.47 -35.36 27.02
N PRO A 500 -29.34 -34.65 27.14
CA PRO A 500 -28.79 -33.84 26.05
C PRO A 500 -28.26 -34.71 24.91
N ALA A 501 -28.65 -34.39 23.68
CA ALA A 501 -28.20 -35.06 22.46
C ALA A 501 -26.74 -34.68 22.10
N PRO A 502 -25.95 -35.60 21.52
CA PRO A 502 -24.55 -35.36 21.15
C PRO A 502 -24.42 -34.57 19.84
N ALA A 503 -23.31 -33.85 19.71
CA ALA A 503 -22.93 -33.06 18.53
C ALA A 503 -22.82 -33.92 17.25
N PRO A 504 -23.18 -33.39 16.06
CA PRO A 504 -23.03 -34.11 14.80
C PRO A 504 -21.56 -34.15 14.34
N ALA A 505 -21.14 -35.34 13.93
CA ALA A 505 -19.83 -35.65 13.37
C ALA A 505 -19.66 -35.13 11.93
N ALA A 506 -18.40 -34.89 11.57
CA ALA A 506 -17.95 -34.44 10.25
C ALA A 506 -18.30 -35.45 9.12
N PRO A 507 -18.55 -34.98 7.89
CA PRO A 507 -18.81 -35.87 6.75
C PRO A 507 -17.52 -36.49 6.19
N THR A 508 -17.55 -37.82 6.05
CA THR A 508 -16.57 -38.68 5.37
C THR A 508 -16.58 -38.46 3.85
N PRO A 509 -15.43 -38.56 3.14
CA PRO A 509 -15.37 -38.37 1.68
C PRO A 509 -16.01 -39.52 0.88
N ALA A 510 -16.69 -39.18 -0.20
CA ALA A 510 -17.22 -40.11 -1.21
C ALA A 510 -16.12 -40.59 -2.19
N PRO A 511 -16.24 -41.79 -2.80
CA PRO A 511 -15.15 -42.46 -3.51
C PRO A 511 -14.90 -41.91 -4.92
N ALA A 512 -13.65 -42.03 -5.37
CA ALA A 512 -13.16 -41.61 -6.67
C ALA A 512 -13.79 -42.39 -7.83
N ALA A 513 -14.19 -41.69 -8.89
CA ALA A 513 -14.61 -42.27 -10.16
C ALA A 513 -13.37 -42.75 -10.98
N PRO A 514 -13.51 -43.83 -11.78
CA PRO A 514 -12.39 -44.46 -12.47
C PRO A 514 -11.91 -43.65 -13.70
N ALA A 515 -10.61 -43.73 -13.96
CA ALA A 515 -9.95 -43.08 -15.10
C ALA A 515 -10.43 -43.63 -16.46
N PRO A 516 -10.56 -42.79 -17.50
CA PRO A 516 -10.87 -43.26 -18.85
C PRO A 516 -9.62 -43.86 -19.53
N ALA A 517 -9.81 -44.99 -20.20
CA ALA A 517 -8.83 -45.71 -21.00
C ALA A 517 -8.42 -44.94 -22.28
N PRO A 518 -7.22 -45.19 -22.85
CA PRO A 518 -6.71 -44.46 -24.02
C PRO A 518 -7.38 -44.92 -25.32
N ALA A 519 -7.82 -43.95 -26.13
CA ALA A 519 -8.34 -44.20 -27.48
C ALA A 519 -7.19 -44.27 -28.51
N ALA A 520 -7.28 -45.26 -29.40
CA ALA A 520 -6.38 -45.53 -30.52
C ALA A 520 -6.50 -44.48 -31.66
N PRO A 521 -5.50 -44.37 -32.57
CA PRO A 521 -5.39 -43.27 -33.52
C PRO A 521 -6.00 -43.63 -34.89
N THR A 522 -6.70 -42.69 -35.55
CA THR A 522 -6.97 -42.73 -37.01
C THR A 522 -7.57 -41.40 -37.51
N PRO A 523 -7.58 -41.13 -38.84
CA PRO A 523 -6.50 -40.62 -39.67
C PRO A 523 -6.77 -39.19 -40.18
N ALA A 524 -5.78 -38.58 -40.84
CA ALA A 524 -5.90 -37.28 -41.50
C ALA A 524 -6.84 -37.30 -42.72
N PRO A 525 -7.55 -36.19 -43.00
CA PRO A 525 -7.98 -35.88 -44.36
C PRO A 525 -7.49 -34.51 -44.89
N VAL A 526 -7.40 -34.51 -46.21
CA VAL A 526 -6.83 -33.59 -47.21
C VAL A 526 -7.74 -32.35 -47.44
N PRO A 527 -7.24 -31.21 -47.99
CA PRO A 527 -7.96 -29.93 -47.98
C PRO A 527 -8.89 -29.74 -49.20
N ALA A 528 -9.98 -28.98 -49.01
CA ALA A 528 -10.76 -28.41 -50.10
C ALA A 528 -11.43 -27.08 -49.71
N THR A 529 -11.52 -26.21 -50.73
CA THR A 529 -11.82 -24.77 -50.84
C THR A 529 -13.32 -24.38 -50.71
N PRO A 530 -13.69 -23.08 -50.77
CA PRO A 530 -14.77 -22.48 -49.97
C PRO A 530 -16.12 -22.39 -50.68
N THR A 531 -17.18 -22.28 -49.89
CA THR A 531 -18.49 -21.81 -50.36
C THR A 531 -19.26 -21.07 -49.26
N ASP A 532 -19.86 -19.96 -49.68
CA ASP A 532 -20.81 -19.11 -48.96
C ASP A 532 -21.95 -19.89 -48.29
N ALA A 533 -22.26 -19.52 -47.05
CA ALA A 533 -23.61 -19.35 -46.53
C ALA A 533 -23.57 -18.82 -45.08
N ALA A 534 -24.10 -17.62 -44.87
CA ALA A 534 -24.64 -17.20 -43.57
C ALA A 534 -25.91 -18.04 -43.29
N PRO A 535 -26.24 -18.36 -42.01
CA PRO A 535 -27.11 -17.42 -41.29
C PRO A 535 -26.97 -17.38 -39.75
N THR A 536 -27.54 -16.30 -39.19
CA THR A 536 -28.16 -16.16 -37.86
C THR A 536 -27.29 -16.26 -36.60
N ALA A 537 -27.10 -15.07 -36.00
CA ALA A 537 -26.60 -14.86 -34.66
C ALA A 537 -27.57 -15.38 -33.59
N ALA A 538 -27.09 -16.32 -32.77
CA ALA A 538 -27.65 -16.62 -31.46
C ALA A 538 -26.83 -15.86 -30.40
N ALA A 539 -27.51 -15.05 -29.60
CA ALA A 539 -26.94 -14.36 -28.45
C ALA A 539 -26.46 -15.38 -27.39
N PRO A 540 -25.27 -15.24 -26.80
CA PRO A 540 -24.94 -15.93 -25.57
C PRO A 540 -25.42 -15.11 -24.37
N ALA A 541 -26.01 -15.86 -23.44
CA ALA A 541 -26.68 -15.40 -22.23
C ALA A 541 -25.82 -14.52 -21.31
N ALA A 542 -26.49 -13.58 -20.65
CA ALA A 542 -25.98 -12.84 -19.52
C ALA A 542 -25.65 -13.79 -18.35
N PRO A 543 -24.48 -13.66 -17.69
CA PRO A 543 -24.29 -14.17 -16.34
C PRO A 543 -24.80 -13.17 -15.28
N PRO A 544 -25.15 -13.65 -14.08
CA PRO A 544 -26.09 -12.99 -13.16
C PRO A 544 -25.48 -11.79 -12.43
N GLY A 545 -26.37 -10.89 -12.02
CA GLY A 545 -26.08 -9.70 -11.22
C GLY A 545 -25.57 -10.02 -9.82
N GLU A 546 -24.80 -9.04 -9.35
CA GLU A 546 -24.52 -8.64 -7.97
C GLU A 546 -25.28 -9.38 -6.86
N GLU A 547 -24.54 -10.09 -6.01
CA GLU A 547 -24.63 -9.91 -4.56
C GLU A 547 -23.45 -10.63 -3.88
N GLU A 548 -22.98 -10.03 -2.79
CA GLU A 548 -22.10 -10.62 -1.77
C GLU A 548 -20.68 -11.06 -2.17
N ARG A 549 -19.68 -10.30 -1.69
CA ARG A 549 -18.47 -10.92 -1.10
C ARG A 549 -18.01 -10.17 0.16
N PRO A 550 -17.65 -10.90 1.24
CA PRO A 550 -17.05 -10.36 2.47
C PRO A 550 -15.62 -9.82 2.30
#